data_AF-A0A354GLS5-F1
#
_entry.id   AF-A0A354GLS5-F1
#
_cell.length_a   1.000
_cell.length_b   1.000
_cell.length_c   1.000
_cell.angle_alpha   90.00
_cell.angle_beta   90.00
_cell.angle_gamma   90.00
#
_symmetry.space_group_name_H-M   'P 1'
#
loop_
_entity.id
_entity.type
_entity.pdbx_description
1 polymer ?
#
loop_
_entity_poly.entity_id
_entity_poly.type
_entity_poly.pdbx_seq_one_letter_code
_entity_poly.pdbx_strand_id
1 'polypeptide(L)'
;MSPFLLTDEQAARYHQDGYVLVNGLFDAEETDLLRRAAKEDHELDRRSFGRADGEGGTVRLSLWNHPGDGVYGMFARCERVVRSAEKLLGGEVYHYHSKMVMKDAKVGGAWAWHQDYGYWYQNGVLEPLLTSVFIAVDPCTRENGCLQVIRGSHRCGRIDHVLTGDQAGADRERV
;
A
#
# COMPACT_ATOMS: atom_id res chain seq x y z
N MET A 1 -21.00 11.13 14.89
CA MET A 1 -19.70 10.50 14.54
C MET A 1 -18.85 11.60 13.94
N SER A 2 -17.68 11.88 14.49
CA SER A 2 -16.79 12.89 13.89
C SER A 2 -16.29 12.34 12.55
N PRO A 3 -16.35 13.11 11.44
CA PRO A 3 -15.71 12.69 10.20
C PRO A 3 -14.21 12.52 10.49
N PHE A 4 -13.71 11.29 10.35
CA PHE A 4 -12.30 10.96 10.56
C PHE A 4 -11.50 11.47 9.35
N LEU A 5 -11.34 12.78 9.29
CA LEU A 5 -10.54 13.49 8.30
C LEU A 5 -9.16 13.75 8.86
N LEU A 6 -8.12 13.62 8.03
CA LEU A 6 -6.77 14.03 8.42
C LEU A 6 -6.76 15.49 8.90
N THR A 7 -6.08 15.74 10.01
CA THR A 7 -5.83 17.10 10.47
C THR A 7 -4.91 17.83 9.48
N ASP A 8 -4.92 19.16 9.50
CA ASP A 8 -4.00 19.95 8.67
C ASP A 8 -2.54 19.64 9.00
N GLU A 9 -2.25 19.34 10.27
CA GLU A 9 -0.92 18.92 10.70
C GLU A 9 -0.52 17.55 10.15
N GLN A 10 -1.47 16.60 10.06
CA GLN A 10 -1.23 15.29 9.44
C GLN A 10 -1.01 15.43 7.93
N ALA A 11 -1.80 16.27 7.25
CA ALA A 11 -1.62 16.55 5.83
C ALA A 11 -0.28 17.25 5.56
N ALA A 12 0.10 18.25 6.37
CA ALA A 12 1.39 18.91 6.27
C ALA A 12 2.56 17.94 6.47
N ARG A 13 2.46 17.03 7.46
CA ARG A 13 3.44 15.95 7.66
C ARG A 13 3.54 15.02 6.45
N TYR A 14 2.41 14.60 5.88
CA TYR A 14 2.40 13.80 4.66
C TYR A 14 3.16 14.49 3.52
N HIS A 15 2.88 15.77 3.26
CA HIS A 15 3.57 16.52 2.21
C HIS A 15 5.06 16.72 2.53
N GLN A 16 5.42 16.92 3.80
CA GLN A 16 6.79 17.10 4.25
C GLN A 16 7.62 15.81 4.10
N ASP A 17 7.15 14.73 4.72
CA ASP A 17 7.87 13.48 4.96
C ASP A 17 7.58 12.39 3.93
N GLY A 18 6.55 12.55 3.09
CA GLY A 18 6.12 11.59 2.07
C GLY A 18 5.19 10.50 2.58
N TYR A 19 4.87 10.50 3.88
CA TYR A 19 3.93 9.58 4.50
C TYR A 19 3.38 10.17 5.80
N VAL A 20 2.25 9.64 6.27
CA VAL A 20 1.72 9.92 7.61
C VAL A 20 1.10 8.65 8.21
N LEU A 21 1.34 8.43 9.50
CA LEU A 21 0.75 7.32 10.26
C LEU A 21 -0.53 7.79 10.94
N VAL A 22 -1.64 7.09 10.69
CA VAL A 22 -2.96 7.44 11.22
C VAL A 22 -3.45 6.28 12.08
N ASN A 23 -3.25 6.41 13.39
CA ASN A 23 -3.72 5.40 14.33
C ASN A 23 -5.25 5.51 14.49
N GLY A 24 -5.92 4.37 14.50
CA GLY A 24 -7.37 4.31 14.71
C GLY A 24 -8.21 4.86 13.56
N LEU A 25 -7.67 4.89 12.33
CA LEU A 25 -8.48 5.20 11.14
C LEU A 25 -9.68 4.24 11.05
N PHE A 26 -9.43 2.97 11.37
CA PHE A 26 -10.41 1.92 11.60
C PHE A 26 -10.28 1.42 13.03
N ASP A 27 -11.40 1.07 13.65
CA ASP A 27 -11.38 0.46 14.98
C ASP A 27 -11.04 -1.05 14.92
N ALA A 28 -11.03 -1.69 16.09
CA ALA A 28 -10.67 -3.11 16.20
C ALA A 28 -11.71 -4.05 15.57
N GLU A 29 -12.99 -3.68 15.57
CA GLU A 29 -14.07 -4.49 15.00
C GLU A 29 -14.03 -4.40 13.47
N GLU A 30 -13.85 -3.19 12.94
CA GLU A 30 -13.65 -2.94 11.52
C GLU A 30 -12.39 -3.66 11.00
N THR A 31 -11.28 -3.55 11.72
CA THR A 31 -10.04 -4.23 11.34
C THR A 31 -10.19 -5.76 11.41
N ASP A 32 -10.96 -6.28 12.37
CA ASP A 32 -11.25 -7.72 12.44
C ASP A 32 -12.06 -8.22 11.23
N LEU A 33 -12.97 -7.41 10.67
CA LEU A 33 -13.68 -7.77 9.43
C LEU A 33 -12.71 -8.00 8.27
N LEU A 34 -11.74 -7.09 8.08
CA LEU A 34 -10.68 -7.27 7.08
C LEU A 34 -9.84 -8.50 7.36
N ARG A 35 -9.48 -8.72 8.63
CA ARG A 35 -8.64 -9.86 9.04
C ARG A 35 -9.33 -11.20 8.81
N ARG A 36 -10.61 -11.33 9.13
CA ARG A 36 -11.39 -12.54 8.88
C ARG A 36 -11.55 -12.77 7.40
N ALA A 37 -11.93 -11.74 6.64
CA ALA A 37 -12.03 -11.85 5.19
C ALA A 37 -10.71 -12.27 4.55
N ALA A 38 -9.57 -11.71 4.98
CA ALA A 38 -8.26 -12.10 4.45
C ALA A 38 -7.90 -13.57 4.72
N LYS A 39 -8.40 -14.16 5.82
CA LYS A 39 -8.19 -15.57 6.16
C LYS A 39 -9.16 -16.53 5.48
N GLU A 40 -10.39 -16.08 5.25
CA GLU A 40 -11.50 -16.90 4.74
C GLU A 40 -11.65 -16.79 3.22
N ASP A 41 -11.06 -15.77 2.59
CA ASP A 41 -11.13 -15.54 1.15
C ASP A 41 -10.19 -16.48 0.37
N HIS A 42 -10.65 -17.71 0.22
CA HIS A 42 -9.98 -18.74 -0.57
C HIS A 42 -9.83 -18.36 -2.05
N GLU A 43 -10.67 -17.48 -2.59
CA GLU A 43 -10.55 -17.05 -3.99
C GLU A 43 -9.43 -16.02 -4.15
N LEU A 44 -9.27 -15.10 -3.20
CA LEU A 44 -8.13 -14.20 -3.15
C LEU A 44 -6.82 -14.96 -2.95
N ASP A 45 -6.83 -16.01 -2.13
CA ASP A 45 -5.71 -16.92 -1.93
C ASP A 45 -5.34 -17.68 -3.22
N ARG A 46 -6.33 -18.23 -3.92
CA ARG A 46 -6.14 -18.94 -5.21
C ARG A 46 -5.66 -18.03 -6.34
N ARG A 47 -6.03 -16.75 -6.32
CA ARG A 47 -5.56 -15.74 -7.28
C ARG A 47 -4.20 -15.16 -6.93
N SER A 48 -3.67 -15.48 -5.74
CA SER A 48 -2.36 -14.99 -5.34
C SER A 48 -1.26 -15.59 -6.20
N PHE A 49 -0.23 -14.79 -6.48
CA PHE A 49 0.99 -15.26 -7.14
C PHE A 49 2.20 -14.90 -6.29
N GLY A 50 3.22 -15.75 -6.38
CA GLY A 50 4.51 -15.54 -5.72
C GLY A 50 5.38 -14.54 -6.49
N ARG A 51 6.13 -13.73 -5.75
CA ARG A 51 7.22 -12.90 -6.27
C ARG A 51 8.50 -13.20 -5.50
N ALA A 52 9.49 -13.77 -6.18
CA ALA A 52 10.79 -14.03 -5.56
C ALA A 52 11.49 -12.71 -5.22
N ASP A 53 12.05 -12.63 -4.01
CA ASP A 53 12.79 -11.45 -3.54
C ASP A 53 14.26 -11.41 -3.99
N GLY A 54 14.76 -12.49 -4.59
CA GLY A 54 16.15 -12.65 -5.02
C GLY A 54 17.10 -13.13 -3.91
N GLU A 55 16.62 -13.27 -2.67
CA GLU A 55 17.38 -13.75 -1.50
C GLU A 55 16.89 -15.14 -1.01
N GLY A 56 15.98 -15.76 -1.76
CA GLY A 56 15.43 -17.09 -1.49
C GLY A 56 14.05 -17.08 -0.82
N GLY A 57 13.50 -15.90 -0.55
CA GLY A 57 12.14 -15.72 -0.07
C GLY A 57 11.14 -15.47 -1.21
N THR A 58 9.86 -15.65 -0.92
CA THR A 58 8.76 -15.35 -1.86
C THR A 58 7.68 -14.57 -1.14
N VAL A 59 7.21 -13.47 -1.76
CA VAL A 59 6.06 -12.72 -1.27
C VAL A 59 4.82 -13.12 -2.05
N ARG A 60 3.70 -13.34 -1.35
CA ARG A 60 2.41 -13.63 -1.97
C ARG A 60 1.61 -12.35 -2.14
N LEU A 61 1.10 -12.13 -3.35
CA LEU A 61 0.38 -10.93 -3.72
C LEU A 61 -0.89 -11.27 -4.49
N SER A 62 -1.99 -10.62 -4.13
CA SER A 62 -3.21 -10.55 -4.94
C SER A 62 -3.46 -9.09 -5.32
N LEU A 63 -3.72 -8.82 -6.60
CA LEU A 63 -3.90 -7.47 -7.14
C LEU A 63 -5.17 -7.39 -8.00
N TRP A 64 -5.90 -6.29 -7.87
CA TRP A 64 -7.11 -6.05 -8.65
C TRP A 64 -7.38 -4.55 -8.84
N ASN A 65 -8.03 -4.18 -9.95
CA ASN A 65 -8.17 -2.77 -10.38
C ASN A 65 -9.57 -2.19 -10.14
N HIS A 66 -10.46 -2.95 -9.51
CA HIS A 66 -11.81 -2.50 -9.21
C HIS A 66 -12.16 -2.78 -7.75
N PRO A 67 -12.67 -1.81 -6.99
CA PRO A 67 -12.88 -2.02 -5.56
C PRO A 67 -13.88 -3.16 -5.27
N GLY A 68 -14.87 -3.38 -6.14
CA GLY A 68 -15.88 -4.44 -5.97
C GLY A 68 -16.85 -4.17 -4.81
N ASP A 69 -17.79 -5.08 -4.54
CA ASP A 69 -18.83 -4.86 -3.51
C ASP A 69 -18.57 -5.62 -2.21
N GLY A 70 -17.45 -6.34 -2.13
CA GLY A 70 -17.00 -7.01 -0.91
C GLY A 70 -16.37 -6.06 0.10
N VAL A 71 -15.93 -6.61 1.24
CA VAL A 71 -15.34 -5.84 2.35
C VAL A 71 -14.16 -4.98 1.90
N TYR A 72 -13.27 -5.49 1.04
CA TYR A 72 -12.12 -4.71 0.57
C TYR A 72 -12.54 -3.46 -0.21
N GLY A 73 -13.59 -3.58 -1.03
CA GLY A 73 -14.16 -2.47 -1.79
C GLY A 73 -14.84 -1.44 -0.90
N MET A 74 -15.54 -1.90 0.14
CA MET A 74 -16.13 -1.02 1.14
C MET A 74 -15.06 -0.22 1.88
N PHE A 75 -13.95 -0.84 2.30
CA PHE A 75 -12.83 -0.14 2.93
C PHE A 75 -12.13 0.83 1.98
N ALA A 76 -11.89 0.42 0.73
CA ALA A 76 -11.22 1.26 -0.26
C ALA A 76 -12.02 2.52 -0.63
N ARG A 77 -13.36 2.47 -0.51
CA ARG A 77 -14.27 3.57 -0.87
C ARG A 77 -14.92 4.26 0.33
N CYS A 78 -14.56 3.89 1.56
CA CYS A 78 -15.21 4.48 2.72
C CYS A 78 -14.88 5.98 2.82
N GLU A 79 -15.80 6.75 3.39
CA GLU A 79 -15.66 8.20 3.44
C GLU A 79 -14.34 8.65 4.10
N ARG A 80 -13.92 7.97 5.17
CA ARG A 80 -12.67 8.27 5.88
C ARG A 80 -11.44 8.19 4.97
N VAL A 81 -11.40 7.18 4.10
CA VAL A 81 -10.31 6.97 3.14
C VAL A 81 -10.39 7.99 2.00
N VAL A 82 -11.57 8.13 1.37
CA VAL A 82 -11.77 9.01 0.21
C VAL A 82 -11.51 10.46 0.60
N ARG A 83 -12.14 10.96 1.66
CA ARG A 83 -11.97 12.36 2.10
C ARG A 83 -10.54 12.69 2.52
N SER A 84 -9.85 11.72 3.12
CA SER A 84 -8.43 11.88 3.47
C SER A 84 -7.56 11.95 2.21
N ALA A 85 -7.81 11.10 1.21
CA ALA A 85 -7.09 11.14 -0.06
C ALA A 85 -7.39 12.43 -0.85
N GLU A 86 -8.64 12.89 -0.90
CA GLU A 86 -9.02 14.17 -1.53
C GLU A 86 -8.27 15.34 -0.88
N LYS A 87 -8.18 15.35 0.45
CA LYS A 87 -7.43 16.36 1.18
C LYS A 87 -5.94 16.35 0.85
N LEU A 88 -5.33 15.18 0.70
CA LEU A 88 -3.91 15.05 0.38
C LEU A 88 -3.60 15.37 -1.09
N LEU A 89 -4.51 15.05 -2.02
CA LEU A 89 -4.28 15.24 -3.45
C LEU A 89 -4.86 16.56 -3.99
N GLY A 90 -5.70 17.24 -3.22
CA GLY A 90 -6.25 18.55 -3.57
C GLY A 90 -7.39 18.50 -4.60
N GLY A 91 -8.11 17.38 -4.71
CA GLY A 91 -9.19 17.21 -5.68
C GLY A 91 -9.95 15.90 -5.50
N GLU A 92 -10.94 15.66 -6.36
CA GLU A 92 -11.67 14.39 -6.41
C GLU A 92 -10.72 13.24 -6.75
N VAL A 93 -10.95 12.09 -6.11
CA VAL A 93 -10.11 10.90 -6.26
C VAL A 93 -10.92 9.72 -6.77
N TYR A 94 -10.25 8.82 -7.48
CA TYR A 94 -10.82 7.54 -7.88
C TYR A 94 -9.89 6.40 -7.46
N HIS A 95 -10.44 5.19 -7.38
CA HIS A 95 -9.67 4.00 -7.06
C HIS A 95 -8.86 3.53 -8.27
N TYR A 96 -7.53 3.49 -8.14
CA TYR A 96 -6.64 3.00 -9.20
C TYR A 96 -6.49 1.47 -9.15
N HIS A 97 -6.05 0.94 -8.00
CA HIS A 97 -6.02 -0.49 -7.73
C HIS A 97 -5.96 -0.78 -6.23
N SER A 98 -6.14 -2.04 -5.88
CA SER A 98 -5.88 -2.58 -4.55
C SER A 98 -4.95 -3.78 -4.66
N LYS A 99 -4.15 -3.97 -3.60
CA LYS A 99 -3.31 -5.14 -3.43
C LYS A 99 -3.39 -5.67 -2.00
N MET A 100 -3.42 -6.99 -1.86
CA MET A 100 -3.26 -7.67 -0.58
C MET A 100 -1.89 -8.34 -0.56
N VAL A 101 -1.03 -7.92 0.36
CA VAL A 101 0.31 -8.49 0.56
C VAL A 101 0.25 -9.48 1.72
N MET A 102 0.52 -10.74 1.45
CA MET A 102 0.51 -11.81 2.44
C MET A 102 1.95 -12.26 2.69
N LYS A 103 2.40 -12.09 3.94
CA LYS A 103 3.72 -12.52 4.40
C LYS A 103 3.56 -13.72 5.33
N ASP A 104 3.80 -14.91 4.79
CA ASP A 104 3.72 -16.14 5.58
C ASP A 104 4.83 -16.16 6.64
N ALA A 105 4.47 -16.59 7.85
CA ALA A 105 5.39 -16.61 8.98
C ALA A 105 6.63 -17.47 8.66
N LYS A 106 7.83 -16.90 8.92
CA LYS A 106 9.15 -17.56 8.79
C LYS A 106 9.59 -17.93 7.36
N VAL A 107 8.72 -17.84 6.35
CA VAL A 107 9.02 -18.23 4.96
C VAL A 107 8.75 -17.14 3.94
N GLY A 108 8.12 -16.03 4.34
CA GLY A 108 7.87 -14.89 3.47
C GLY A 108 9.15 -14.15 3.08
N GLY A 109 9.18 -13.64 1.85
CA GLY A 109 10.26 -12.79 1.33
C GLY A 109 10.14 -11.31 1.70
N ALA A 110 11.20 -10.57 1.40
CA ALA A 110 11.19 -9.10 1.47
C ALA A 110 10.61 -8.49 0.19
N TRP A 111 10.00 -7.30 0.31
CA TRP A 111 9.82 -6.45 -0.86
C TRP A 111 11.11 -5.67 -1.07
N ALA A 112 11.71 -5.77 -2.25
CA ALA A 112 12.87 -4.96 -2.63
C ALA A 112 12.53 -3.47 -2.50
N TRP A 113 13.51 -2.63 -2.17
CA TRP A 113 13.31 -1.18 -2.17
C TRP A 113 12.81 -0.71 -3.54
N HIS A 114 11.72 0.05 -3.57
CA HIS A 114 11.12 0.53 -4.81
C HIS A 114 10.28 1.80 -4.57
N GLN A 115 9.95 2.49 -5.67
CA GLN A 115 8.85 3.46 -5.72
C GLN A 115 7.67 2.84 -6.46
N ASP A 116 6.47 2.91 -5.89
CA ASP A 116 5.24 2.45 -6.57
C ASP A 116 5.06 3.16 -7.93
N TYR A 117 5.33 4.48 -7.98
CA TYR A 117 5.15 5.28 -9.19
C TYR A 117 6.03 4.84 -10.37
N GLY A 118 7.20 4.25 -10.15
CA GLY A 118 8.03 3.83 -11.29
C GLY A 118 7.39 2.71 -12.11
N TYR A 119 6.58 1.84 -11.50
CA TYR A 119 5.74 0.89 -12.25
C TYR A 119 4.58 1.61 -12.95
N TRP A 120 3.94 2.54 -12.24
CA TRP A 120 2.71 3.17 -12.73
C TRP A 120 2.98 4.13 -13.89
N TYR A 121 4.17 4.72 -13.95
CA TYR A 121 4.63 5.47 -15.10
C TYR A 121 4.58 4.63 -16.38
N GLN A 122 4.99 3.36 -16.30
CA GLN A 122 4.91 2.43 -17.43
C GLN A 122 3.46 2.05 -17.80
N ASN A 123 2.51 2.24 -16.88
CA ASN A 123 1.08 2.05 -17.10
C ASN A 123 0.37 3.32 -17.61
N GLY A 124 1.11 4.34 -18.05
CA GLY A 124 0.56 5.58 -18.60
C GLY A 124 0.22 6.65 -17.56
N VAL A 125 0.64 6.48 -16.30
CA VAL A 125 0.47 7.51 -15.27
C VAL A 125 1.56 8.55 -15.41
N LEU A 126 1.24 9.68 -16.06
CA LEU A 126 2.24 10.68 -16.45
C LEU A 126 2.76 11.53 -15.28
N GLU A 127 2.00 11.65 -14.20
CA GLU A 127 2.39 12.42 -13.01
C GLU A 127 2.13 11.58 -11.75
N PRO A 128 2.97 11.68 -10.70
CA PRO A 128 2.81 10.95 -9.45
C PRO A 128 1.69 11.53 -8.55
N LEU A 129 0.57 11.95 -9.13
CA LEU A 129 -0.60 12.48 -8.43
C LEU A 129 -1.49 11.33 -7.90
N LEU A 130 -0.92 10.50 -7.03
CA LEU A 130 -1.57 9.34 -6.43
C LEU A 130 -1.12 9.19 -4.98
N THR A 131 -1.96 8.57 -4.15
CA THR A 131 -1.57 8.17 -2.80
C THR A 131 -1.95 6.72 -2.53
N SER A 132 -1.03 5.98 -1.92
CA SER A 132 -1.30 4.64 -1.39
C SER A 132 -1.85 4.76 0.03
N VAL A 133 -2.91 4.01 0.34
CA VAL A 133 -3.43 3.85 1.70
C VAL A 133 -3.10 2.44 2.17
N PHE A 134 -2.11 2.34 3.07
CA PHE A 134 -1.72 1.08 3.68
C PHE A 134 -2.57 0.83 4.93
N ILE A 135 -3.34 -0.24 4.94
CA ILE A 135 -4.17 -0.66 6.08
C ILE A 135 -3.53 -1.91 6.68
N ALA A 136 -3.12 -1.81 7.95
CA ALA A 136 -2.61 -2.94 8.70
C ALA A 136 -3.77 -3.90 9.06
N VAL A 137 -3.83 -5.05 8.39
CA VAL A 137 -4.85 -6.10 8.64
C VAL A 137 -4.51 -6.91 9.90
N ASP A 138 -3.22 -7.00 10.22
CA ASP A 138 -2.66 -7.57 11.44
C ASP A 138 -1.60 -6.62 12.05
N PRO A 139 -1.13 -6.86 13.29
CA PRO A 139 -0.11 -6.02 13.90
C PRO A 139 1.16 -5.97 13.04
N CYS A 140 1.51 -4.78 12.53
CA CYS A 140 2.73 -4.58 11.74
C CYS A 140 3.91 -4.24 12.65
N THR A 141 4.75 -5.22 12.96
CA THR A 141 5.94 -5.06 13.81
C THR A 141 7.23 -5.24 13.02
N ARG A 142 8.37 -4.89 13.61
CA ARG A 142 9.67 -5.10 12.94
C ARG A 142 9.95 -6.58 12.72
N GLU A 143 9.55 -7.41 13.68
CA GLU A 143 9.78 -8.84 13.71
C GLU A 143 8.98 -9.60 12.63
N ASN A 144 7.82 -9.07 12.21
CA ASN A 144 7.02 -9.65 11.11
C ASN A 144 7.13 -8.87 9.79
N GLY A 145 8.13 -7.99 9.68
CA GLY A 145 8.45 -7.29 8.42
C GLY A 145 7.48 -6.17 8.08
N CYS A 146 7.20 -5.28 9.03
CA CYS A 146 6.43 -4.05 8.81
C CYS A 146 6.97 -3.24 7.62
N LEU A 147 6.10 -2.41 7.03
CA LEU A 147 6.48 -1.47 5.99
C LEU A 147 7.61 -0.55 6.46
N GLN A 148 8.61 -0.36 5.62
CA GLN A 148 9.67 0.63 5.80
C GLN A 148 9.53 1.71 4.72
N VAL A 149 9.65 2.96 5.13
CA VAL A 149 9.59 4.13 4.23
C VAL A 149 10.78 5.03 4.55
N ILE A 150 11.46 5.51 3.51
CA ILE A 150 12.52 6.51 3.65
C ILE A 150 11.86 7.89 3.68
N ARG A 151 11.98 8.58 4.80
CA ARG A 151 11.41 9.93 4.98
C ARG A 151 11.92 10.89 3.89
N GLY A 152 11.00 11.57 3.22
CA GLY A 152 11.30 12.60 2.23
C GLY A 152 11.69 12.08 0.84
N SER A 153 11.76 10.75 0.64
CA SER A 153 12.24 10.17 -0.63
C SER A 153 11.31 10.44 -1.82
N HIS A 154 10.06 10.83 -1.59
CA HIS A 154 9.13 11.27 -2.65
C HIS A 154 9.61 12.53 -3.38
N ARG A 155 10.53 13.30 -2.80
CA ARG A 155 11.13 14.50 -3.40
C ARG A 155 12.28 14.19 -4.37
N CYS A 156 12.76 12.95 -4.41
CA CYS A 156 13.88 12.55 -5.27
C CYS A 156 13.47 12.39 -6.74
N GLY A 157 12.22 12.67 -7.10
CA GLY A 157 11.68 12.40 -8.44
C GLY A 157 11.51 10.90 -8.69
N ARG A 158 11.35 10.55 -9.97
CA ARG A 158 11.20 9.15 -10.40
C ARG A 158 12.58 8.50 -10.50
N ILE A 159 12.77 7.42 -9.75
CA ILE A 159 13.92 6.53 -9.85
C ILE A 159 13.60 5.45 -10.90
N ASP A 160 14.61 5.03 -11.65
CA ASP A 160 14.47 3.93 -12.60
C ASP A 160 14.40 2.58 -11.89
N HIS A 161 13.64 1.65 -12.44
CA HIS A 161 13.47 0.31 -11.88
C HIS A 161 14.18 -0.74 -12.71
N VAL A 162 14.84 -1.67 -12.04
CA VAL A 162 15.47 -2.87 -12.60
C VAL A 162 14.94 -4.12 -11.90
N LEU A 163 15.11 -5.30 -12.48
CA LEU A 163 14.67 -6.54 -11.82
C LEU A 163 15.63 -6.96 -10.71
N THR A 164 15.09 -7.14 -9.51
CA THR A 164 15.70 -7.75 -8.33
C THR A 164 14.90 -9.01 -7.99
N GLY A 165 15.40 -10.18 -8.37
CA GLY A 165 14.56 -11.38 -8.43
C GLY A 165 13.43 -11.20 -9.46
N ASP A 166 12.19 -11.47 -9.05
CA ASP A 166 10.98 -11.23 -9.88
C ASP A 166 10.31 -9.89 -9.59
N GLN A 167 10.91 -9.08 -8.71
CA GLN A 167 10.40 -7.79 -8.29
C GLN A 167 11.14 -6.70 -9.03
N ALA A 168 10.44 -5.68 -9.52
CA ALA A 168 11.11 -4.53 -10.08
C ALA A 168 11.54 -3.60 -8.91
N GLY A 169 12.82 -3.57 -8.57
CA GLY A 169 13.39 -2.74 -7.51
C GLY A 169 13.94 -1.43 -8.06
N ALA A 170 14.23 -0.47 -7.18
CA ALA A 170 14.97 0.73 -7.52
C ALA A 170 16.39 0.38 -8.00
N ASP A 171 16.82 1.03 -9.09
CA ASP A 171 18.17 0.89 -9.62
C ASP A 171 19.22 1.39 -8.61
N ARG A 172 20.05 0.47 -8.11
CA ARG A 172 21.07 0.73 -7.10
C ARG A 172 22.21 1.62 -7.57
N GLU A 173 22.42 1.77 -8.87
CA GLU A 173 23.42 2.72 -9.40
C GLU A 173 22.92 4.16 -9.40
N ARG A 174 21.60 4.35 -9.19
CA ARG A 174 20.92 5.65 -9.23
C ARG A 174 20.50 6.17 -7.85
N VAL A 175 20.75 5.41 -6.78
CA VAL A 175 20.35 5.72 -5.38
C VAL A 175 21.51 5.72 -4.41
#